data_AF-A0A0B8NUB7-F1
#
_entry.id   AF-A0A0B8NUB7-F1
#
_cell.length_a   1.000
_cell.length_b   1.000
_cell.length_c   1.000
_cell.angle_alpha   90.00
_cell.angle_beta   90.00
_cell.angle_gamma   90.00
#
_symmetry.space_group_name_H-M   'P 1'
#
loop_
_entity.id
_entity.type
_entity.pdbx_description
1 polymer ?
#
loop_
_entity_poly.entity_id
_entity_poly.type
_entity_poly.pdbx_seq_one_letter_code
_entity_poly.pdbx_strand_id
1 'polypeptide(L)'
;MKIATVTNFPHGNDDIEIAVAETKAAVAYGADEVDVVFPYRALIAGNAEVGFELVKQCKEACGDILLKVIIETGELKEEALIKQASEICIKAGADFIKTSTGKVPVNATPEYARMMLEVIRDMGVAESVGFKPAGGVRSAEDAALYLGMADEILGDSWVDARHYRFGASSY
;
A
#
# COMPACT_ATOMS: atom_id res chain seq x y z
N MET A 1 16.38 -12.38 -4.87
CA MET A 1 15.01 -12.15 -5.37
C MET A 1 14.08 -12.36 -4.19
N LYS A 2 13.19 -11.41 -3.87
CA LYS A 2 12.25 -11.52 -2.75
C LYS A 2 10.90 -12.05 -3.24
N ILE A 3 10.24 -12.87 -2.44
CA ILE A 3 8.90 -13.43 -2.69
C ILE A 3 7.88 -12.59 -1.94
N ALA A 4 7.01 -11.90 -2.68
CA ALA A 4 5.87 -11.19 -2.11
C ALA A 4 4.58 -11.96 -2.34
N THR A 5 3.68 -11.96 -1.36
CA THR A 5 2.33 -12.51 -1.49
C THR A 5 1.27 -11.52 -1.00
N VAL A 6 -0.01 -11.85 -1.17
CA VAL A 6 -1.15 -10.97 -0.82
C VAL A 6 -2.05 -11.62 0.23
N THR A 7 -2.66 -10.81 1.09
CA THR A 7 -3.66 -11.23 2.10
C THR A 7 -4.79 -10.22 2.20
N ASN A 8 -5.92 -10.63 2.80
CA ASN A 8 -7.21 -9.95 2.75
C ASN A 8 -7.64 -9.60 1.31
N PHE A 9 -7.19 -10.40 0.33
CA PHE A 9 -7.13 -10.00 -1.07
C PHE A 9 -8.17 -10.72 -1.94
N PRO A 10 -8.78 -10.03 -2.92
CA PRO A 10 -8.69 -8.59 -3.20
C PRO A 10 -9.67 -7.75 -2.37
N HIS A 11 -10.48 -8.39 -1.53
CA HIS A 11 -11.73 -7.83 -1.01
C HIS A 11 -11.54 -6.60 -0.13
N GLY A 12 -10.51 -6.60 0.73
CA GLY A 12 -10.37 -5.58 1.77
C GLY A 12 -11.54 -5.61 2.74
N ASN A 13 -11.86 -6.80 3.26
CA ASN A 13 -12.90 -6.96 4.27
C ASN A 13 -12.38 -6.49 5.64
N ASP A 14 -13.30 -6.22 6.56
CA ASP A 14 -13.04 -5.65 7.89
C ASP A 14 -12.96 -6.71 9.01
N ASP A 15 -12.95 -7.99 8.64
CA ASP A 15 -12.67 -9.11 9.57
C ASP A 15 -11.16 -9.21 9.84
N ILE A 16 -10.76 -8.67 10.99
CA ILE A 16 -9.37 -8.63 11.44
C ILE A 16 -8.81 -10.04 11.65
N GLU A 17 -9.60 -10.94 12.23
CA GLU A 17 -9.13 -12.30 12.56
C GLU A 17 -8.76 -13.07 11.29
N ILE A 18 -9.58 -12.95 10.24
CA ILE A 18 -9.30 -13.55 8.94
C ILE A 18 -8.04 -12.94 8.32
N ALA A 19 -7.92 -11.61 8.26
CA ALA A 19 -6.77 -10.94 7.67
C ALA A 19 -5.45 -11.30 8.39
N VAL A 20 -5.48 -11.39 9.72
CA VAL A 20 -4.33 -11.80 10.54
C VAL A 20 -4.01 -13.29 10.33
N ALA A 21 -5.02 -14.17 10.26
CA ALA A 21 -4.81 -15.59 10.02
C ALA A 21 -4.16 -15.85 8.66
N GLU A 22 -4.63 -15.18 7.60
CA GLU A 22 -4.01 -15.24 6.28
C GLU A 22 -2.57 -14.71 6.28
N THR A 23 -2.32 -13.62 7.01
CA THR A 23 -0.97 -13.02 7.15
C THR A 23 0.00 -13.95 7.87
N LYS A 24 -0.43 -14.59 8.96
CA LYS A 24 0.36 -15.63 9.66
C LYS A 24 0.65 -16.81 8.76
N ALA A 25 -0.32 -17.26 7.96
CA ALA A 25 -0.12 -18.33 7.01
C ALA A 25 0.91 -17.95 5.93
N ALA A 26 0.82 -16.74 5.36
CA ALA A 26 1.78 -16.22 4.39
C ALA A 26 3.21 -16.20 4.95
N VAL A 27 3.39 -15.74 6.19
CA VAL A 27 4.68 -15.76 6.89
C VAL A 27 5.18 -17.19 7.09
N ALA A 28 4.32 -18.11 7.55
CA ALA A 28 4.68 -19.52 7.76
C ALA A 28 5.07 -20.24 6.45
N TYR A 29 4.52 -19.82 5.30
CA TYR A 29 4.90 -20.31 3.99
C TYR A 29 6.23 -19.72 3.45
N GLY A 30 6.87 -18.82 4.20
CA GLY A 30 8.17 -18.26 3.85
C GLY A 30 8.12 -17.05 2.92
N ALA A 31 7.05 -16.24 2.96
CA ALA A 31 7.01 -14.97 2.25
C ALA A 31 8.07 -13.99 2.79
N ASP A 32 8.79 -13.31 1.90
CA ASP A 32 9.73 -12.23 2.28
C ASP A 32 9.02 -10.90 2.51
N GLU A 33 7.83 -10.73 1.93
CA GLU A 33 6.99 -9.54 2.04
C GLU A 33 5.49 -9.91 1.91
N VAL A 34 4.61 -9.22 2.64
CA VAL A 34 3.15 -9.37 2.54
C VAL A 34 2.50 -8.07 2.09
N ASP A 35 1.62 -8.13 1.09
CA ASP A 35 0.79 -7.02 0.62
C ASP A 35 -0.67 -7.25 1.10
N VAL A 36 -1.08 -6.66 2.23
CA VAL A 36 -2.43 -6.79 2.78
C VAL A 36 -3.38 -5.73 2.21
N VAL A 37 -4.65 -6.06 1.96
CA VAL A 37 -5.66 -5.06 1.57
C VAL A 37 -6.30 -4.40 2.80
N PHE A 38 -6.26 -3.07 2.84
CA PHE A 38 -6.91 -2.23 3.84
C PHE A 38 -8.43 -2.35 3.76
N PRO A 39 -9.19 -2.28 4.87
CA PRO A 39 -10.65 -2.33 4.84
C PRO A 39 -11.28 -1.02 4.36
N TYR A 40 -11.05 -0.68 3.09
CA TYR A 40 -11.39 0.63 2.51
C TYR A 40 -12.90 0.91 2.53
N ARG A 41 -13.76 -0.12 2.44
CA ARG A 41 -15.22 0.07 2.55
C ARG A 41 -15.67 0.47 3.95
N ALA A 42 -14.99 -0.04 4.98
CA ALA A 42 -15.27 0.36 6.36
C ALA A 42 -14.86 1.82 6.59
N LEU A 43 -13.73 2.25 6.02
CA LEU A 43 -13.33 3.67 6.05
C LEU A 43 -14.34 4.57 5.34
N ILE A 44 -14.81 4.19 4.15
CA ILE A 44 -15.87 4.92 3.42
C ILE A 44 -17.13 5.03 4.29
N ALA A 45 -17.46 4.00 5.07
CA ALA A 45 -18.57 3.99 6.02
C ALA A 45 -18.28 4.75 7.34
N GLY A 46 -17.11 5.37 7.49
CA GLY A 46 -16.72 6.17 8.66
C GLY A 46 -16.00 5.40 9.76
N ASN A 47 -15.75 4.10 9.58
CA ASN A 47 -15.02 3.28 10.56
C ASN A 47 -13.52 3.27 10.24
N ALA A 48 -12.81 4.31 10.71
CA ALA A 48 -11.36 4.40 10.58
C ALA A 48 -10.60 3.46 11.53
N GLU A 49 -11.19 3.13 12.67
CA GLU A 49 -10.55 2.35 13.74
C GLU A 49 -10.24 0.92 13.29
N VAL A 50 -11.18 0.26 12.60
CA VAL A 50 -10.96 -1.10 12.09
C VAL A 50 -9.80 -1.18 11.10
N GLY A 51 -9.58 -0.11 10.32
CA GLY A 51 -8.44 -0.02 9.40
C GLY A 51 -7.11 0.08 10.13
N PHE A 52 -7.05 0.86 11.20
CA PHE A 52 -5.85 0.96 12.04
C PHE A 52 -5.53 -0.38 12.69
N GLU A 53 -6.53 -1.01 13.33
CA GLU A 53 -6.33 -2.24 14.09
C GLU A 53 -5.97 -3.43 13.17
N LEU A 54 -6.60 -3.54 12.00
CA LEU A 54 -6.26 -4.57 11.01
C LEU A 54 -4.81 -4.46 10.57
N VAL A 55 -4.35 -3.26 10.18
CA VAL A 55 -2.97 -3.07 9.72
C VAL A 55 -1.98 -3.33 10.85
N LYS A 56 -2.27 -2.85 12.06
CA LYS A 56 -1.40 -3.03 13.21
C LYS A 56 -1.23 -4.51 13.55
N GLN A 57 -2.31 -5.27 13.65
CA GLN A 57 -2.22 -6.70 13.98
C GLN A 57 -1.56 -7.52 12.85
N CYS A 58 -1.80 -7.17 11.58
CA CYS A 58 -1.08 -7.77 10.47
C CYS A 58 0.43 -7.44 10.51
N LYS A 59 0.80 -6.21 10.90
CA LYS A 59 2.21 -5.82 11.07
C LYS A 59 2.87 -6.61 12.19
N GLU A 60 2.20 -6.76 13.33
CA GLU A 60 2.66 -7.61 14.43
C GLU A 60 2.82 -9.08 13.99
N ALA A 61 1.90 -9.60 13.17
CA ALA A 61 1.98 -10.95 12.62
C ALA A 61 3.14 -11.14 11.62
N CYS A 62 3.53 -10.08 10.89
CA CYS A 62 4.68 -10.11 9.99
C CYS A 62 6.03 -10.16 10.74
N GLY A 63 6.11 -9.59 11.94
CA GLY A 63 7.40 -9.43 12.63
C GLY A 63 8.37 -8.61 11.79
N ASP A 64 9.52 -9.20 11.45
CA ASP A 64 10.59 -8.56 10.66
C ASP A 64 10.31 -8.53 9.15
N ILE A 65 9.27 -9.23 8.69
CA ILE A 65 8.86 -9.23 7.27
C ILE A 65 8.20 -7.91 6.92
N LEU A 66 8.46 -7.40 5.71
CA LEU A 66 7.88 -6.15 5.23
C LEU A 66 6.38 -6.31 4.96
N LEU A 67 5.57 -5.44 5.55
CA LEU A 67 4.16 -5.29 5.28
C LEU A 67 3.92 -4.08 4.36
N LYS A 68 3.28 -4.34 3.22
CA LYS A 68 2.74 -3.29 2.35
C LYS A 68 1.23 -3.29 2.48
N VAL A 69 0.63 -2.11 2.52
CA VAL A 69 -0.82 -1.98 2.66
C VAL A 69 -1.42 -1.41 1.39
N ILE A 70 -2.32 -2.17 0.76
CA ILE A 70 -3.08 -1.75 -0.42
C ILE A 70 -4.31 -0.97 0.05
N ILE A 71 -4.41 0.32 -0.27
CA ILE A 71 -5.54 1.16 0.17
C ILE A 71 -6.70 1.21 -0.83
N GLU A 72 -6.52 0.66 -2.04
CA GLU A 72 -7.50 0.62 -3.12
C GLU A 72 -7.99 2.01 -3.56
N THR A 73 -7.05 2.84 -4.02
CA THR A 73 -7.28 4.25 -4.42
C THR A 73 -8.44 4.44 -5.40
N GLY A 74 -8.64 3.53 -6.36
CA GLY A 74 -9.72 3.63 -7.35
C GLY A 74 -11.12 3.39 -6.78
N GLU A 75 -11.23 2.78 -5.60
CA GLU A 75 -12.49 2.64 -4.87
C GLU A 75 -12.69 3.74 -3.82
N LEU A 76 -11.61 4.22 -3.19
CA LEU A 76 -11.66 5.37 -2.27
C LEU A 76 -12.05 6.67 -3.00
N LYS A 77 -11.47 6.91 -4.19
CA LYS A 77 -11.74 8.00 -5.16
C LYS A 77 -11.48 9.42 -4.67
N GLU A 78 -11.92 9.75 -3.46
CA GLU A 78 -11.83 11.08 -2.87
C GLU A 78 -10.44 11.31 -2.26
N GLU A 79 -9.86 12.49 -2.52
CA GLU A 79 -8.54 12.88 -2.00
C GLU A 79 -8.47 12.72 -0.48
N ALA A 80 -9.51 13.18 0.23
CA ALA A 80 -9.57 13.10 1.69
C ALA A 80 -9.48 11.66 2.20
N LEU A 81 -10.16 10.72 1.52
CA LEU A 81 -10.15 9.30 1.90
C LEU A 81 -8.81 8.64 1.57
N ILE A 82 -8.19 8.98 0.44
CA ILE A 82 -6.88 8.45 0.04
C ILE A 82 -5.80 8.90 1.04
N LYS A 83 -5.81 10.19 1.41
CA LYS A 83 -4.88 10.73 2.42
C LYS A 83 -5.14 10.09 3.78
N GLN A 84 -6.40 10.02 4.22
CA GLN A 84 -6.76 9.41 5.50
C GLN A 84 -6.37 7.92 5.58
N ALA A 85 -6.65 7.12 4.55
CA ALA A 85 -6.24 5.71 4.52
C ALA A 85 -4.71 5.57 4.59
N SER A 86 -3.98 6.39 3.84
CA SER A 86 -2.51 6.40 3.86
C SER A 86 -1.95 6.70 5.25
N GLU A 87 -2.48 7.75 5.90
CA GLU A 87 -2.07 8.13 7.26
C GLU A 87 -2.37 7.04 8.28
N ILE A 88 -3.55 6.41 8.21
CA ILE A 88 -3.94 5.31 9.11
C ILE A 88 -2.96 4.15 8.95
N CYS A 89 -2.66 3.75 7.71
CA CYS A 89 -1.75 2.64 7.43
C CYS A 89 -0.34 2.93 7.96
N ILE A 90 0.17 4.15 7.74
CA ILE A 90 1.48 4.59 8.24
C ILE A 90 1.50 4.55 9.78
N LYS A 91 0.50 5.14 10.44
CA LYS A 91 0.40 5.16 11.91
C LYS A 91 0.29 3.75 12.51
N ALA A 92 -0.32 2.82 11.76
CA ALA A 92 -0.46 1.42 12.16
C ALA A 92 0.79 0.56 11.87
N GLY A 93 1.83 1.12 11.23
CA GLY A 93 3.13 0.46 11.05
C GLY A 93 3.37 -0.15 9.66
N ALA A 94 2.66 0.31 8.63
CA ALA A 94 2.93 -0.09 7.25
C ALA A 94 4.37 0.28 6.84
N ASP A 95 5.13 -0.67 6.27
CA ASP A 95 6.45 -0.39 5.69
C ASP A 95 6.35 0.19 4.28
N PHE A 96 5.21 -0.05 3.62
CA PHE A 96 4.84 0.54 2.34
C PHE A 96 3.35 0.85 2.32
N ILE A 97 2.98 1.94 1.64
CA ILE A 97 1.61 2.14 1.15
C ILE A 97 1.56 1.88 -0.35
N LYS A 98 0.54 1.14 -0.78
CA LYS A 98 0.35 0.64 -2.15
C LYS A 98 -0.99 1.10 -2.69
N THR A 99 -1.01 1.54 -3.95
CA THR A 99 -2.22 2.14 -4.54
C THR A 99 -3.38 1.14 -4.63
N SER A 100 -3.17 -0.01 -5.28
CA SER A 100 -4.30 -0.83 -5.75
C SER A 100 -4.00 -2.32 -5.85
N THR A 101 -5.05 -3.13 -5.89
CA THR A 101 -5.01 -4.59 -6.03
C THR A 101 -4.76 -5.04 -7.47
N GLY A 102 -5.09 -4.20 -8.46
CA GLY A 102 -5.17 -4.60 -9.87
C GLY A 102 -6.47 -5.33 -10.22
N LYS A 103 -7.46 -5.40 -9.31
CA LYS A 103 -8.72 -6.15 -9.48
C LYS A 103 -9.96 -5.27 -9.59
N VAL A 104 -9.79 -3.95 -9.55
CA VAL A 104 -10.85 -2.95 -9.74
C VAL A 104 -10.63 -2.14 -11.03
N PRO A 105 -11.65 -1.44 -11.57
CA PRO A 105 -11.54 -0.75 -12.86
C PRO A 105 -10.48 0.35 -12.91
N VAL A 106 -10.33 1.14 -11.84
CA VAL A 106 -9.33 2.20 -11.72
C VAL A 106 -8.29 1.76 -10.70
N ASN A 107 -7.01 1.83 -11.06
CA ASN A 107 -5.91 1.40 -10.18
C ASN A 107 -4.96 2.58 -9.91
N ALA A 108 -3.65 2.42 -10.14
CA ALA A 108 -2.70 3.52 -10.05
C ALA A 108 -3.03 4.60 -11.10
N THR A 109 -3.14 5.84 -10.65
CA THR A 109 -3.11 7.03 -11.49
C THR A 109 -2.00 7.95 -10.97
N PRO A 110 -1.43 8.83 -11.82
CA PRO A 110 -0.45 9.82 -11.36
C PRO A 110 -0.99 10.70 -10.23
N GLU A 111 -2.27 11.07 -10.31
CA GLU A 111 -2.94 11.87 -9.28
C GLU A 111 -2.99 11.16 -7.92
N TYR A 112 -3.45 9.91 -7.88
CA TYR A 112 -3.51 9.14 -6.63
C TYR A 112 -2.12 8.82 -6.07
N ALA A 113 -1.14 8.57 -6.95
CA ALA A 113 0.25 8.37 -6.52
C ALA A 113 0.82 9.62 -5.85
N ARG A 114 0.57 10.81 -6.42
CA ARG A 114 1.01 12.09 -5.85
C ARG A 114 0.44 12.27 -4.44
N MET A 115 -0.87 12.06 -4.27
CA MET A 115 -1.53 12.19 -2.96
C MET A 115 -0.88 11.30 -1.89
N MET A 116 -0.55 10.06 -2.23
CA MET A 116 0.09 9.11 -1.31
C MET A 116 1.56 9.48 -1.00
N LEU A 117 2.32 9.92 -2.00
CA LEU A 117 3.70 10.40 -1.83
C LEU A 117 3.75 11.66 -0.96
N GLU A 118 2.80 12.58 -1.14
CA GLU A 118 2.65 13.77 -0.30
C GLU A 118 2.37 13.39 1.16
N VAL A 119 1.56 12.37 1.43
CA VAL A 119 1.36 11.89 2.82
C VAL A 119 2.67 11.39 3.43
N ILE A 120 3.48 10.62 2.68
CA ILE A 120 4.79 10.15 3.16
C ILE A 120 5.70 11.34 3.52
N ARG A 121 5.74 12.36 2.65
CA ARG A 121 6.51 13.59 2.87
C ARG A 121 6.00 14.35 4.10
N ASP A 122 4.70 14.63 4.15
CA ASP A 122 4.09 15.52 5.14
C ASP A 122 4.11 14.91 6.54
N MET A 123 4.07 13.58 6.65
CA MET A 123 4.26 12.87 7.91
C MET A 123 5.73 12.74 8.32
N GLY A 124 6.69 13.10 7.46
CA GLY A 124 8.12 13.02 7.75
C GLY A 124 8.64 11.59 7.87
N VAL A 125 8.04 10.63 7.14
CA VAL A 125 8.33 9.18 7.27
C VAL A 125 9.08 8.60 6.06
N ALA A 126 9.62 9.44 5.18
CA ALA A 126 10.29 9.04 3.95
C ALA A 126 11.41 7.99 4.17
N GLU A 127 12.13 8.03 5.29
CA GLU A 127 13.20 7.05 5.59
C GLU A 127 12.68 5.66 6.01
N SER A 128 11.38 5.53 6.32
CA SER A 128 10.81 4.32 6.93
C SER A 128 9.63 3.73 6.15
N VAL A 129 8.97 4.52 5.29
CA VAL A 129 7.81 4.09 4.52
C VAL A 129 8.10 4.23 3.04
N GLY A 130 7.89 3.14 2.30
CA GLY A 130 7.97 3.12 0.84
C GLY A 130 6.63 3.34 0.15
N PHE A 131 6.67 3.55 -1.16
CA PHE A 131 5.52 3.68 -2.04
C PHE A 131 5.55 2.61 -3.14
N LYS A 132 4.36 2.11 -3.49
CA LYS A 132 4.21 1.13 -4.58
C LYS A 132 2.98 1.45 -5.44
N PRO A 133 3.14 2.09 -6.61
CA PRO A 133 2.07 2.14 -7.59
C PRO A 133 1.85 0.74 -8.17
N ALA A 134 0.60 0.29 -8.19
CA ALA A 134 0.23 -1.04 -8.66
C ALA A 134 -1.05 -1.03 -9.49
N GLY A 135 -1.04 -1.81 -10.57
CA GLY A 135 -2.13 -1.89 -11.55
C GLY A 135 -2.13 -0.70 -12.52
N GLY A 136 -2.01 -0.98 -13.81
CA GLY A 136 -2.12 0.03 -14.87
C GLY A 136 -0.82 0.67 -15.35
N VAL A 137 0.34 0.36 -14.74
CA VAL A 137 1.67 0.77 -15.23
C VAL A 137 2.13 -0.19 -16.33
N ARG A 138 2.07 0.22 -17.61
CA ARG A 138 2.26 -0.70 -18.75
C ARG A 138 3.43 -0.36 -19.66
N SER A 139 3.92 0.87 -19.61
CA SER A 139 5.03 1.32 -20.46
C SER A 139 6.21 1.86 -19.66
N ALA A 140 7.34 2.02 -20.34
CA ALA A 140 8.51 2.68 -19.76
C ALA A 140 8.22 4.16 -19.47
N GLU A 141 7.38 4.80 -20.29
CA GLU A 141 6.93 6.17 -20.13
C GLU A 141 6.07 6.33 -18.87
N ASP A 142 5.16 5.38 -18.62
CA ASP A 142 4.38 5.35 -17.36
C ASP A 142 5.31 5.25 -16.16
N ALA A 143 6.27 4.31 -16.21
CA ALA A 143 7.22 4.11 -15.13
C ALA A 143 8.07 5.37 -14.87
N ALA A 144 8.56 6.02 -15.93
CA ALA A 144 9.34 7.26 -15.83
C ALA A 144 8.53 8.39 -15.18
N LEU A 145 7.24 8.52 -15.50
CA LEU A 145 6.35 9.50 -14.89
C LEU A 145 6.24 9.31 -13.37
N TYR A 146 6.02 8.07 -12.92
CA TYR A 146 5.90 7.77 -11.49
C TYR A 146 7.23 7.96 -10.74
N LEU A 147 8.36 7.60 -11.37
CA LEU A 147 9.69 7.82 -10.77
C LEU A 147 10.02 9.31 -10.63
N GLY A 148 9.84 10.10 -11.70
CA GLY A 148 10.10 11.53 -11.64
C GLY A 148 9.23 12.27 -10.63
N MET A 149 8.01 11.78 -10.38
CA MET A 149 7.14 12.29 -9.33
C MET A 149 7.67 11.99 -7.91
N ALA A 150 8.24 10.80 -7.70
CA ALA A 150 8.87 10.47 -6.43
C ALA A 150 10.11 11.34 -6.17
N ASP A 151 10.94 11.55 -7.20
CA ASP A 151 12.12 12.41 -7.13
C ASP A 151 11.72 13.86 -6.80
N GLU A 152 10.68 14.39 -7.45
CA GLU A 152 10.16 15.74 -7.19
C GLU A 152 9.69 15.94 -5.74
N ILE A 153 9.03 14.94 -5.15
CA ILE A 153 8.34 15.07 -3.84
C ILE A 153 9.26 14.69 -2.68
N LEU A 154 10.10 13.66 -2.86
CA LEU A 154 10.89 13.02 -1.79
C LEU A 154 12.41 13.11 -2.04
N GLY A 155 12.82 13.60 -3.21
CA GLY A 155 14.22 13.84 -3.59
C GLY A 155 14.86 12.69 -4.36
N ASP A 156 15.81 13.05 -5.24
CA ASP A 156 16.48 12.17 -6.23
C ASP A 156 17.20 10.93 -5.66
N SER A 157 17.41 10.87 -4.34
CA SER A 157 18.08 9.74 -3.68
C SER A 157 17.13 8.78 -2.96
N TRP A 158 15.84 9.09 -2.95
CA TRP A 158 14.85 8.33 -2.20
C TRP A 158 14.45 7.02 -2.88
N VAL A 159 14.45 7.00 -4.21
CA VAL A 159 14.04 5.81 -4.98
C VAL A 159 15.09 4.71 -4.89
N ASP A 160 14.79 3.67 -4.12
CA ASP A 160 15.54 2.42 -4.08
C ASP A 160 14.61 1.21 -3.87
N ALA A 161 15.16 0.01 -3.72
CA ALA A 161 14.36 -1.21 -3.54
C ALA A 161 13.62 -1.30 -2.19
N ARG A 162 13.97 -0.50 -1.18
CA ARG A 162 13.30 -0.41 0.14
C ARG A 162 12.20 0.65 0.14
N HIS A 163 12.26 1.64 -0.74
CA HIS A 163 11.34 2.76 -0.75
C HIS A 163 10.42 2.79 -1.97
N TYR A 164 10.78 2.11 -3.07
CA TYR A 164 9.99 2.12 -4.29
C TYR A 164 9.84 0.74 -4.93
N ARG A 165 8.65 0.42 -5.41
CA ARG A 165 8.37 -0.79 -6.20
C ARG A 165 7.31 -0.51 -7.25
N PHE A 166 7.42 -1.12 -8.44
CA PHE A 166 6.29 -1.20 -9.37
C PHE A 166 5.53 -2.51 -9.18
N GLY A 167 4.21 -2.42 -8.98
CA GLY A 167 3.29 -3.55 -9.06
C GLY A 167 2.71 -3.67 -10.47
N ALA A 168 3.52 -4.15 -11.42
CA ALA A 168 3.13 -4.25 -12.81
C ALA A 168 3.01 -5.72 -13.27
N SER A 169 2.03 -5.97 -14.13
CA SER A 169 1.91 -7.17 -14.96
C SER A 169 1.50 -6.68 -16.35
N SER A 170 2.09 -7.26 -17.40
CA SER A 170 1.73 -6.97 -18.80
C SER A 170 0.44 -7.67 -19.24
N TYR A 171 -0.12 -8.55 -18.39
CA TYR A 171 -1.31 -9.37 -18.64
C TYR A 171 -2.53 -8.84 -17.90
#